data_AF-A0A964XQ65-F1
#
_entry.id   AF-A0A964XQ65-F1
#
_cell.length_a   1.000
_cell.length_b   1.000
_cell.length_c   1.000
_cell.angle_alpha   90.00
_cell.angle_beta   90.00
_cell.angle_gamma   90.00
#
_symmetry.space_group_name_H-M   'P 1'
#
loop_
_entity.id
_entity.type
_entity.pdbx_description
1 polymer ?
#
loop_
_entity_poly.entity_id
_entity_poly.type
_entity_poly.pdbx_seq_one_letter_code
_entity_poly.pdbx_strand_id
1 'polypeptide(L)'
;MIYYPYKSDKPNKKFFIITSSGKKVYFGQAGYEDYTTIHKDPKRKELYIKRHSKMGENWERSGIDTAGFWSRWLLWNLPTLQASYNDIKKRFL
;
A
#
# COMPACT_ATOMS: atom_id res chain seq x y z
N MET A 1 -1.15 -7.67 -15.18
CA MET A 1 -2.33 -6.80 -14.94
C MET A 1 -1.83 -5.47 -14.38
N ILE A 2 -2.37 -4.36 -14.84
CA ILE A 2 -2.07 -3.06 -14.23
C ILE A 2 -2.73 -2.97 -12.85
N TYR A 3 -2.15 -2.20 -11.94
CA TYR A 3 -2.68 -1.99 -10.58
C TYR A 3 -2.99 -3.26 -9.80
N TYR A 4 -2.22 -4.32 -10.01
CA TYR A 4 -2.28 -5.53 -9.21
C TYR A 4 -1.02 -5.64 -8.33
N PRO A 5 -1.16 -5.90 -7.01
CA PRO A 5 -0.02 -6.01 -6.11
C PRO A 5 0.65 -7.39 -6.23
N TYR A 6 1.77 -7.44 -6.92
CA TYR A 6 2.64 -8.60 -7.03
C TYR A 6 3.65 -8.64 -5.87
N LYS A 7 4.05 -9.85 -5.45
CA LYS A 7 5.18 -10.01 -4.52
C LYS A 7 6.46 -9.46 -5.15
N SER A 8 7.24 -8.69 -4.40
CA SER A 8 8.46 -8.07 -4.93
C SER A 8 9.54 -9.07 -5.29
N ASP A 9 10.24 -8.78 -6.38
CA ASP A 9 11.52 -9.35 -6.80
C ASP A 9 12.73 -8.67 -6.13
N LYS A 10 12.52 -7.62 -5.31
CA LYS A 10 13.56 -6.91 -4.57
C LYS A 10 13.60 -7.35 -3.12
N PRO A 11 14.80 -7.58 -2.55
CA PRO A 11 14.93 -8.10 -1.18
C PRO A 11 14.43 -7.13 -0.11
N ASN A 12 14.44 -5.82 -0.39
CA ASN A 12 14.05 -4.78 0.57
C ASN A 12 12.59 -4.33 0.44
N LYS A 13 11.81 -4.88 -0.50
CA LYS A 13 10.42 -4.47 -0.75
C LYS A 13 9.46 -5.63 -0.63
N LYS A 14 8.23 -5.35 -0.17
CA LYS A 14 7.20 -6.40 -0.02
C LYS A 14 6.48 -6.68 -1.34
N PHE A 15 6.05 -5.60 -2.01
CA PHE A 15 5.20 -5.69 -3.18
C PHE A 15 5.61 -4.68 -4.26
N PHE A 16 5.12 -4.92 -5.47
CA PHE A 16 5.09 -3.92 -6.53
C PHE A 16 3.78 -4.00 -7.32
N ILE A 17 3.43 -2.88 -7.96
CA ILE A 17 2.41 -2.82 -9.00
C ILE A 17 3.03 -2.44 -10.34
N ILE A 18 2.31 -2.70 -11.43
CA ILE A 18 2.59 -2.16 -12.75
C ILE A 18 1.57 -1.05 -13.01
N THR A 19 2.00 0.17 -13.29
CA THR A 19 1.13 1.33 -13.59
C THR A 19 0.52 1.19 -14.98
N SER A 20 -0.44 2.06 -15.31
CA SER A 20 -0.98 2.16 -16.69
C SER A 20 0.10 2.46 -17.74
N SER A 21 1.16 3.17 -17.35
CA SER A 21 2.33 3.48 -18.19
C SER A 21 3.37 2.35 -18.25
N GLY A 22 3.12 1.20 -17.61
CA GLY A 22 4.04 0.06 -17.60
C GLY A 22 5.19 0.16 -16.58
N LYS A 23 5.24 1.21 -15.76
CA LYS A 23 6.27 1.39 -14.73
C LYS A 23 6.00 0.46 -13.54
N LYS A 24 7.05 -0.18 -13.02
CA LYS A 24 6.99 -0.88 -11.73
C LYS A 24 7.13 0.10 -10.57
N VAL A 25 6.17 0.09 -9.65
CA VAL A 25 6.22 0.89 -8.41
C VAL A 25 6.30 -0.06 -7.23
N TYR A 26 7.41 0.00 -6.50
CA TYR A 26 7.72 -0.87 -5.36
C TYR A 26 7.35 -0.19 -4.05
N PHE A 27 6.76 -0.94 -3.12
CA PHE A 27 6.28 -0.40 -1.86
C PHE A 27 6.25 -1.45 -0.74
N GLY A 28 6.11 -0.96 0.50
CA GLY A 28 6.29 -1.75 1.72
C GLY A 28 7.75 -2.14 1.96
N GLN A 29 8.22 -2.05 3.21
CA GLN A 29 9.58 -2.45 3.57
C GLN A 29 9.60 -3.93 3.97
N ALA A 30 10.45 -4.73 3.34
CA ALA A 30 10.61 -6.14 3.70
C ALA A 30 11.18 -6.28 5.12
N GLY A 31 10.73 -7.30 5.87
CA GLY A 31 11.13 -7.53 7.26
C GLY A 31 10.44 -6.63 8.30
N TYR A 32 9.72 -5.60 7.86
CA TYR A 32 8.94 -4.75 8.77
C TYR A 32 7.48 -5.20 8.82
N GLU A 33 6.87 -4.96 9.95
CA GLU A 33 5.46 -5.20 10.21
C GLU A 33 4.55 -4.15 9.56
N ASP A 34 3.36 -4.56 9.12
CA ASP A 34 2.28 -3.67 8.67
C ASP A 34 0.91 -4.12 9.23
N TYR A 35 -0.15 -3.33 9.02
CA TYR A 35 -1.46 -3.60 9.61
C TYR A 35 -2.03 -4.98 9.24
N THR A 36 -1.63 -5.54 8.09
CA THR A 36 -2.06 -6.86 7.65
C THR A 36 -1.34 -8.00 8.36
N THR A 37 -0.19 -7.74 9.00
CA THR A 37 0.63 -8.76 9.69
C THR A 37 0.58 -8.70 11.23
N ILE A 38 0.19 -7.58 11.86
CA ILE A 38 0.36 -7.32 13.31
C ILE A 38 -0.86 -7.57 14.20
N HIS A 39 -1.68 -8.58 13.92
CA HIS A 39 -2.95 -8.78 14.65
C HIS A 39 -3.91 -7.59 14.59
N LYS A 40 -3.74 -6.68 13.62
CA LYS A 40 -4.69 -5.59 13.29
C LYS A 40 -4.79 -4.53 14.38
N ASP A 41 -3.68 -4.20 15.06
CA ASP A 41 -3.62 -3.14 16.07
C ASP A 41 -4.04 -1.76 15.49
N PRO A 42 -5.19 -1.20 15.90
CA PRO A 42 -5.67 0.09 15.41
C PRO A 42 -4.75 1.26 15.77
N LYS A 43 -4.05 1.20 16.91
CA LYS A 43 -3.17 2.27 17.38
C LYS A 43 -1.94 2.39 16.48
N ARG A 44 -1.36 1.26 16.04
CA ARG A 44 -0.25 1.27 15.09
C ARG A 44 -0.67 1.80 13.72
N LYS A 45 -1.89 1.50 13.27
CA LYS A 45 -2.46 2.10 12.06
C LYS A 45 -2.56 3.61 12.18
N GLU A 46 -3.09 4.12 13.29
CA GLU A 46 -3.19 5.56 13.53
C GLU A 46 -1.80 6.23 13.52
N LEU A 47 -0.82 5.64 14.21
CA LEU A 47 0.55 6.15 14.24
C LEU A 47 1.21 6.17 12.85
N TYR A 48 0.99 5.13 12.04
CA TYR A 48 1.45 5.10 10.65
C TYR A 48 0.83 6.26 9.84
N ILE A 49 -0.49 6.41 9.91
CA ILE A 49 -1.22 7.47 9.20
C ILE A 49 -0.72 8.85 9.63
N LYS A 50 -0.57 9.09 10.94
CA LYS A 50 -0.09 10.36 11.48
C LYS A 50 1.34 10.70 11.04
N ARG A 51 2.21 9.71 10.91
CA ARG A 51 3.58 9.92 10.41
C ARG A 51 3.57 10.26 8.94
N HIS A 52 2.86 9.47 8.13
CA HIS A 52 2.90 9.60 6.68
C HIS A 52 2.05 10.78 6.15
N SER A 53 1.03 11.23 6.88
CA SER A 53 0.27 12.44 6.53
C SER A 53 1.12 13.71 6.54
N LYS A 54 2.24 13.71 7.26
CA LYS A 54 3.20 14.81 7.30
C LYS A 54 4.26 14.75 6.19
N MET A 55 4.28 13.69 5.38
CA MET A 55 5.31 13.46 4.36
C MET A 55 4.88 13.90 2.95
N GLY A 56 3.70 14.51 2.81
CA GLY A 56 3.19 14.95 1.51
C GLY A 56 2.75 13.81 0.60
N GLU A 57 2.42 12.64 1.15
CA GLU A 57 1.92 11.51 0.36
C GLU A 57 0.53 11.81 -0.21
N ASN A 58 0.35 11.53 -1.50
CA ASN A 58 -0.95 11.62 -2.14
C ASN A 58 -1.70 10.29 -2.00
N TRP A 59 -2.76 10.28 -1.19
CA TRP A 59 -3.62 9.11 -0.97
C TRP A 59 -4.91 9.15 -1.77
N GLU A 60 -5.11 10.16 -2.62
CA GLU A 60 -6.23 10.24 -3.54
C GLU A 60 -5.99 9.40 -4.80
N ARG A 61 -7.00 9.33 -5.68
CA ARG A 61 -6.89 8.60 -6.95
C ARG A 61 -5.73 9.10 -7.81
N SER A 62 -5.41 10.39 -7.77
CA SER A 62 -4.27 10.98 -8.48
C SER A 62 -2.91 10.44 -7.99
N GLY A 63 -2.87 9.85 -6.79
CA GLY A 63 -1.71 9.18 -6.22
C GLY A 63 -1.58 7.70 -6.58
N ILE A 64 -2.48 7.11 -7.38
CA ILE A 64 -2.52 5.66 -7.64
C ILE A 64 -1.23 5.08 -8.23
N ASP A 65 -0.41 5.91 -8.88
CA ASP A 65 0.89 5.52 -9.43
C ASP A 65 2.06 5.70 -8.43
N THR A 66 1.78 5.91 -7.14
CA THR A 66 2.80 6.21 -6.11
C THR A 66 2.92 5.12 -5.05
N ALA A 67 4.12 4.96 -4.50
CA ALA A 67 4.37 3.97 -3.45
C ALA A 67 3.62 4.29 -2.13
N GLY A 68 3.41 5.58 -1.83
CA GLY A 68 2.68 6.04 -0.65
C GLY A 68 1.21 5.61 -0.67
N PHE A 69 0.55 5.80 -1.82
CA PHE A 69 -0.83 5.34 -2.04
C PHE A 69 -0.99 3.84 -1.73
N TRP A 70 -0.17 3.00 -2.35
CA TRP A 70 -0.25 1.55 -2.16
C TRP A 70 0.16 1.11 -0.76
N SER A 71 1.12 1.77 -0.14
CA SER A 71 1.47 1.48 1.26
C SER A 71 0.29 1.78 2.18
N ARG A 72 -0.34 2.96 2.05
CA ARG A 72 -1.47 3.37 2.87
C ARG A 72 -2.71 2.51 2.66
N TRP A 73 -3.07 2.24 1.39
CA TRP A 73 -4.33 1.58 1.07
C TRP A 73 -4.24 0.06 1.05
N LEU A 74 -3.10 -0.53 0.69
CA LEU A 74 -2.95 -1.98 0.69
C LEU A 74 -2.51 -2.51 2.06
N LEU A 75 -1.51 -1.86 2.68
CA LEU A 75 -0.84 -2.38 3.88
C LEU A 75 -1.38 -1.79 5.18
N TRP A 76 -2.04 -0.62 5.14
CA TRP A 76 -2.50 0.12 6.34
C TRP A 76 -3.98 0.49 6.31
N ASN A 77 -4.81 -0.20 5.51
CA ASN A 77 -6.24 0.07 5.40
C ASN A 77 -7.10 -0.97 6.13
N LEU A 78 -7.21 -2.18 5.56
CA LEU A 78 -8.04 -3.26 6.08
C LEU A 78 -7.18 -4.42 6.60
N PRO A 79 -7.76 -5.29 7.44
CA PRO A 79 -7.05 -6.39 8.08
C PRO A 79 -6.34 -7.40 7.17
N THR A 80 -6.70 -7.48 5.89
CA THR A 80 -6.12 -8.44 4.95
C THR A 80 -5.79 -7.74 3.63
N LEU A 81 -4.76 -8.23 2.95
CA LEU A 81 -4.36 -7.71 1.63
C LEU A 81 -5.51 -7.81 0.62
N GLN A 82 -6.27 -8.91 0.65
CA GLN A 82 -7.41 -9.11 -0.26
C GLN A 82 -8.53 -8.10 0.01
N ALA A 83 -8.87 -7.87 1.27
CA ALA A 83 -9.91 -6.89 1.62
C ALA A 83 -9.47 -5.48 1.21
N SER A 84 -8.22 -5.10 1.54
CA SER A 84 -7.63 -3.83 1.14
C SER A 84 -7.61 -3.65 -0.38
N TYR A 85 -7.25 -4.69 -1.13
CA TYR A 85 -7.21 -4.65 -2.59
C TYR A 85 -8.62 -4.49 -3.19
N ASN A 86 -9.61 -5.22 -2.68
CA ASN A 86 -11.00 -5.08 -3.13
C ASN A 86 -11.55 -3.67 -2.83
N ASP A 87 -11.17 -3.08 -1.70
CA ASP A 87 -11.53 -1.69 -1.36
C ASP A 87 -10.89 -0.70 -2.32
N ILE A 88 -9.60 -0.88 -2.68
CA ILE A 88 -8.94 -0.07 -3.71
C ILE A 88 -9.67 -0.20 -5.05
N LYS A 89 -9.97 -1.42 -5.47
CA LYS A 89 -10.70 -1.68 -6.72
C LYS A 89 -12.05 -0.96 -6.74
N LYS A 90 -12.79 -0.96 -5.63
CA LYS A 90 -14.11 -0.33 -5.57
C LYS A 90 -14.04 1.20 -5.59
N ARG A 91 -13.00 1.79 -4.99
CA ARG A 91 -12.91 3.25 -4.77
C ARG A 91 -12.16 3.99 -5.87
N PHE A 92 -11.18 3.35 -6.51
CA PHE A 92 -10.19 4.06 -7.32
C PHE A 92 -9.98 3.49 -8.74
N LEU A 93 -10.33 2.23 -8.97
CA LEU A 93 -10.18 1.52 -10.25
C LEU A 93 -11.54 1.33 -10.94
#